data_AF-A0A553HZZ0-F1
#
_entry.id   AF-A0A553HZZ0-F1
#
_cell.length_a   1.000
_cell.length_b   1.000
_cell.length_c   1.000
_cell.angle_alpha   90.00
_cell.angle_beta   90.00
_cell.angle_gamma   90.00
#
_symmetry.space_group_name_H-M   'P 1'
#
loop_
_entity.id
_entity.type
_entity.pdbx_description
1 polymer ?
#
loop_
_entity_poly.entity_id
_entity_poly.type
_entity_poly.pdbx_seq_one_letter_code
_entity_poly.pdbx_strand_id
1 'polypeptide(L)'
;MAEIATALKSHPFESKIIRKSLHSDLRAAARFLAQSPRETQYFIQTSRAVDWIAGGQKINSLPEFVTLGVKHRYAPQDSIGRIQHRIVQLVEEISDSYDIRLEAFKDDKDYDQYLAANGIPSPRENVSCVWEQIHSGKLKLEARTKSYITPPSPTKGDIWDTFAGTVRHTYAHKASNIVVAPGAMTGNIDTSHYLNKSRHII
;
A
#
# COMPACT_ATOMS: atom_id res chain seq x y z
N MET A 1 -21.42 -16.89 3.38
CA MET A 1 -22.84 -16.49 3.27
C MET A 1 -23.42 -16.21 4.66
N ALA A 2 -23.11 -15.05 5.26
CA ALA A 2 -23.91 -14.34 6.27
C ALA A 2 -23.03 -13.32 7.03
N GLU A 3 -22.98 -12.06 6.56
CA GLU A 3 -22.67 -10.91 7.43
C GLU A 3 -23.08 -9.57 6.77
N ILE A 4 -24.22 -9.55 6.06
CA ILE A 4 -24.67 -8.35 5.29
C ILE A 4 -25.62 -7.44 6.10
N ALA A 5 -25.86 -7.73 7.37
CA ALA A 5 -26.74 -6.89 8.19
C ALA A 5 -26.23 -6.73 9.60
N THR A 6 -25.10 -6.04 9.77
CA THR A 6 -24.75 -5.46 11.06
C THR A 6 -25.71 -4.30 11.33
N ALA A 7 -26.81 -4.59 12.02
CA ALA A 7 -27.67 -3.58 12.57
C ALA A 7 -26.83 -2.70 13.51
N LEU A 8 -26.68 -1.43 13.16
CA LEU A 8 -26.05 -0.34 13.95
C LEU A 8 -26.82 -0.03 15.25
N LYS A 9 -27.27 -1.05 15.99
CA LYS A 9 -28.11 -0.89 17.19
C LYS A 9 -27.37 -1.02 18.51
N SER A 10 -26.08 -1.39 18.55
CA SER A 10 -25.44 -1.69 19.86
C SER A 10 -23.95 -1.38 20.04
N HIS A 11 -23.26 -0.72 19.11
CA HIS A 11 -21.88 -0.27 19.37
C HIS A 11 -21.80 1.25 19.37
N PRO A 12 -21.19 1.88 20.39
CA PRO A 12 -21.03 3.32 20.50
C PRO A 12 -19.90 3.78 19.56
N PHE A 13 -20.07 3.55 18.26
CA PHE A 13 -19.45 4.41 17.28
C PHE A 13 -20.17 5.75 17.42
N GLU A 14 -19.60 6.67 18.21
CA GLU A 14 -20.16 8.00 18.39
C GLU A 14 -20.33 8.68 17.02
N SER A 15 -21.55 8.59 16.49
CA SER A 15 -21.95 9.12 15.18
C SER A 15 -21.67 10.62 15.03
N LYS A 16 -21.48 11.35 16.14
CA LYS A 16 -21.13 12.77 16.17
C LYS A 16 -19.68 13.05 15.74
N ILE A 17 -18.71 12.19 16.09
CA ILE A 17 -17.30 12.40 15.74
C ILE A 17 -17.10 12.14 14.24
N ILE A 18 -17.72 11.07 13.73
CA ILE A 18 -17.63 10.67 12.31
C ILE A 18 -18.33 11.69 11.41
N ARG A 19 -19.55 12.16 11.75
CA ARG A 19 -20.29 13.12 10.90
C ARG A 19 -19.61 14.47 10.73
N LYS A 20 -18.82 14.93 11.70
CA LYS A 20 -18.19 16.26 11.66
C LYS A 20 -16.80 16.24 11.02
N SER A 21 -16.09 15.10 11.01
CA SER A 21 -14.75 14.99 10.42
C SER A 21 -14.70 14.37 9.02
N LEU A 22 -15.69 13.54 8.63
CA LEU A 22 -15.67 12.82 7.34
C LEU A 22 -15.76 13.73 6.11
N HIS A 23 -16.35 14.92 6.24
CA HIS A 23 -16.54 15.81 5.09
C HIS A 23 -15.30 16.62 4.72
N SER A 24 -14.29 16.74 5.59
CA SER A 24 -13.15 17.62 5.34
C SER A 24 -11.77 17.02 5.62
N ASP A 25 -11.64 15.97 6.45
CA ASP A 25 -10.33 15.38 6.75
C ASP A 25 -10.33 13.84 6.74
N LEU A 26 -10.28 13.28 5.53
CA LEU A 26 -10.12 11.85 5.29
C LEU A 26 -8.82 11.28 5.90
N ARG A 27 -7.78 12.11 6.09
CA ARG A 27 -6.52 11.67 6.70
C ARG A 27 -6.68 11.49 8.20
N ALA A 28 -7.38 12.39 8.88
CA ALA A 28 -7.70 12.22 10.30
C ALA A 28 -8.58 10.98 10.53
N ALA A 29 -9.58 10.75 9.68
CA ALA A 29 -10.40 9.55 9.75
C ALA A 29 -9.58 8.27 9.54
N ALA A 30 -8.68 8.24 8.55
CA ALA A 30 -7.78 7.11 8.31
C ALA A 30 -6.84 6.86 9.51
N ARG A 31 -6.29 7.91 10.14
CA ARG A 31 -5.45 7.78 11.34
C ARG A 31 -6.24 7.24 12.52
N PHE A 32 -7.47 7.69 12.73
CA PHE A 32 -8.35 7.19 13.77
C PHE A 32 -8.68 5.70 13.56
N LEU A 33 -8.99 5.30 12.33
CA LEU A 33 -9.24 3.89 12.00
C LEU A 33 -7.96 3.04 12.10
N ALA A 34 -6.79 3.61 11.84
CA ALA A 34 -5.50 2.94 12.06
C ALA A 34 -5.17 2.76 13.55
N GLN A 35 -5.77 3.54 14.45
CA GLN A 35 -5.67 3.38 15.91
C GLN A 35 -6.68 2.35 16.47
N SER A 36 -7.57 1.82 15.63
CA SER A 36 -8.50 0.73 15.98
C SER A 36 -7.75 -0.62 16.07
N PRO A 37 -8.41 -1.74 16.44
CA PRO A 37 -7.76 -3.04 16.56
C PRO A 37 -6.93 -3.43 15.32
N ARG A 38 -5.90 -4.26 15.51
CA ARG A 38 -4.91 -4.62 14.47
C ARG A 38 -5.58 -5.19 13.20
N GLU A 39 -6.73 -5.82 13.38
CA GLU A 39 -7.56 -6.36 12.31
C GLU A 39 -8.01 -5.25 11.36
N THR A 40 -8.41 -4.08 11.87
CA THR A 40 -8.84 -2.92 11.07
C THR A 40 -7.66 -2.11 10.54
N GLN A 41 -6.58 -2.00 11.32
CA GLN A 41 -5.42 -1.18 10.98
C GLN A 41 -4.84 -1.50 9.60
N TYR A 42 -4.64 -2.79 9.30
CA TYR A 42 -3.99 -3.23 8.07
C TYR A 42 -4.90 -3.23 6.82
N PHE A 43 -6.18 -2.87 6.94
CA PHE A 43 -7.01 -2.57 5.77
C PHE A 43 -6.67 -1.20 5.17
N ILE A 44 -6.17 -0.27 5.98
CA ILE A 44 -5.96 1.13 5.59
C ILE A 44 -4.46 1.47 5.59
N GLN A 45 -3.62 0.68 6.27
CA GLN A 45 -2.19 0.94 6.37
C GLN A 45 -1.36 -0.11 5.62
N THR A 46 -0.36 0.35 4.87
CA THR A 46 0.65 -0.53 4.26
C THR A 46 1.47 -1.21 5.35
N SER A 47 1.46 -2.54 5.37
CA SER A 47 2.31 -3.33 6.27
C SER A 47 3.63 -3.71 5.60
N ARG A 48 4.67 -3.89 6.40
CA ARG A 48 6.00 -4.29 5.97
C ARG A 48 6.53 -5.38 6.89
N ALA A 49 7.17 -6.39 6.31
CA ALA A 49 7.79 -7.47 7.05
C ALA A 49 9.11 -7.87 6.39
N VAL A 50 10.11 -8.16 7.22
CA VAL A 50 11.35 -8.80 6.77
C VAL A 50 11.09 -10.29 6.73
N ASP A 51 11.07 -10.86 5.53
CA ASP A 51 10.76 -12.28 5.31
C ASP A 51 12.01 -13.13 5.22
N TRP A 52 13.13 -12.55 4.75
CA TRP A 52 14.36 -13.29 4.48
C TRP A 52 15.61 -12.45 4.75
N ILE A 53 16.58 -13.02 5.47
CA ILE A 53 17.92 -12.45 5.66
C ILE A 53 18.92 -13.56 5.37
N ALA A 54 19.86 -13.32 4.47
CA ALA A 54 20.96 -14.25 4.18
C ALA A 54 22.26 -13.49 3.99
N GLY A 55 23.36 -14.00 4.54
CA GLY A 55 24.68 -13.40 4.37
C GLY A 55 25.80 -14.33 4.80
N GLY A 56 26.96 -14.14 4.17
CA GLY A 56 28.17 -14.91 4.45
C GLY A 56 28.19 -16.31 3.82
N GLN A 57 29.40 -16.84 3.64
CA GLN A 57 29.63 -18.18 3.10
C GLN A 57 30.34 -19.10 4.10
N LYS A 58 31.15 -18.55 4.99
CA LYS A 58 31.94 -19.29 5.98
C LYS A 58 31.83 -18.63 7.36
N ILE A 59 31.81 -19.43 8.42
CA ILE A 59 31.67 -18.96 9.81
C ILE A 59 32.85 -18.11 10.28
N ASN A 60 34.03 -18.30 9.68
CA ASN A 60 35.28 -17.66 10.06
C ASN A 60 35.70 -16.54 9.09
N SER A 61 34.78 -16.01 8.29
CA SER A 61 35.04 -14.89 7.38
C SER A 61 33.92 -13.87 7.46
N LEU A 62 34.28 -12.60 7.28
CA LEU A 62 33.29 -11.54 7.19
C LEU A 62 32.37 -11.80 5.98
N PRO A 63 31.05 -11.52 6.09
CA PRO A 63 30.15 -11.64 4.97
C PRO A 63 30.54 -10.71 3.81
N GLU A 64 30.75 -11.27 2.62
CA GLU A 64 31.02 -10.48 1.41
C GLU A 64 29.77 -9.74 0.92
N PHE A 65 28.59 -10.33 1.09
CA PHE A 65 27.30 -9.71 0.79
C PHE A 65 26.22 -10.22 1.75
N VAL A 66 25.23 -9.36 2.01
CA VAL A 66 24.02 -9.67 2.77
C VAL A 66 22.82 -9.29 1.92
N THR A 67 21.87 -10.21 1.80
CA THR A 67 20.60 -10.00 1.10
C THR A 67 19.46 -9.94 2.10
N LEU A 68 18.61 -8.93 1.95
CA LEU A 68 17.41 -8.71 2.74
C LEU A 68 16.18 -8.76 1.83
N GLY A 69 15.24 -9.65 2.14
CA GLY A 69 13.92 -9.72 1.51
C GLY A 69 12.87 -9.05 2.37
N VAL A 70 12.31 -7.94 1.90
CA VAL A 70 11.22 -7.21 2.58
C VAL A 70 9.95 -7.30 1.76
N LYS A 71 8.89 -7.82 2.35
CA LYS A 71 7.57 -7.89 1.75
C LYS A 71 6.68 -6.76 2.26
N HIS A 72 5.94 -6.19 1.33
CA HIS A 72 4.97 -5.13 1.62
C HIS A 72 3.57 -5.60 1.22
N ARG A 73 2.58 -5.35 2.08
CA ARG A 73 1.16 -5.40 1.68
C ARG A 73 0.69 -3.96 1.55
N TYR A 74 0.45 -3.54 0.32
CA TYR A 74 0.11 -2.16 0.01
C TYR A 74 -1.32 -1.83 0.42
N ALA A 75 -1.50 -0.66 1.04
CA ALA A 75 -2.81 -0.08 1.24
C ALA A 75 -3.41 0.34 -0.13
N PRO A 76 -4.73 0.29 -0.30
CA PRO A 76 -5.38 0.60 -1.57
C PRO A 76 -5.09 2.00 -2.14
N GLN A 77 -4.82 2.96 -1.27
CA GLN A 77 -4.53 4.36 -1.66
C GLN A 77 -3.06 4.63 -1.96
N ASP A 78 -2.17 3.66 -1.75
CA ASP A 78 -0.74 3.84 -1.98
C ASP A 78 -0.37 3.60 -3.45
N SER A 79 0.83 4.03 -3.83
CA SER A 79 1.43 3.69 -5.12
C SER A 79 2.80 3.05 -4.89
N ILE A 80 3.21 2.19 -5.81
CA ILE A 80 4.49 1.48 -5.74
C ILE A 80 5.64 2.50 -5.68
N GLY A 81 5.67 3.47 -6.59
CA GLY A 81 6.70 4.51 -6.60
C GLY A 81 6.77 5.34 -5.31
N ARG A 82 5.63 5.65 -4.68
CA ARG A 82 5.59 6.34 -3.37
C ARG A 82 6.25 5.52 -2.26
N ILE A 83 5.99 4.21 -2.25
CA ILE A 83 6.56 3.30 -1.26
C ILE A 83 8.05 3.11 -1.50
N GLN A 84 8.46 2.92 -2.76
CA GLN A 84 9.86 2.87 -3.16
C GLN A 84 10.61 4.12 -2.70
N HIS A 85 10.06 5.31 -2.97
CA HIS A 85 10.65 6.56 -2.51
C HIS A 85 10.76 6.65 -0.99
N ARG A 86 9.74 6.19 -0.27
CA ARG A 86 9.79 6.13 1.20
C ARG A 86 10.89 5.18 1.71
N ILE A 87 11.13 4.06 1.04
CA ILE A 87 12.23 3.15 1.37
C ILE A 87 13.57 3.84 1.15
N VAL A 88 13.73 4.53 0.02
CA VAL A 88 14.95 5.30 -0.29
C VAL A 88 15.24 6.31 0.82
N GLN A 89 14.26 7.12 1.22
CA GLN A 89 14.44 8.10 2.31
C GLN A 89 14.89 7.47 3.64
N LEU A 90 14.39 6.29 3.98
CA LEU A 90 14.76 5.60 5.23
C LEU A 90 16.17 5.01 5.15
N VAL A 91 16.56 4.54 3.97
CA VAL A 91 17.84 3.90 3.73
C VAL A 91 18.94 4.94 3.52
N GLU A 92 18.64 6.07 2.90
CA GLU A 92 19.56 7.18 2.63
C GLU A 92 20.19 7.70 3.92
N GLU A 93 19.38 7.92 4.97
CA GLU A 93 19.87 8.33 6.30
C GLU A 93 20.90 7.36 6.88
N ILE A 94 20.67 6.05 6.69
CA ILE A 94 21.58 5.00 7.15
C ILE A 94 22.81 4.90 6.25
N SER A 95 22.62 4.98 4.94
CA SER A 95 23.68 4.93 3.94
C SER A 95 24.70 6.05 4.15
N ASP A 96 24.24 7.27 4.40
CA ASP A 96 25.09 8.43 4.67
C ASP A 96 25.89 8.25 5.96
N SER A 97 25.28 7.64 6.98
CA SER A 97 25.92 7.41 8.28
C SER A 97 27.07 6.38 8.23
N TYR A 98 27.01 5.44 7.28
CA TYR A 98 27.99 4.35 7.16
C TYR A 98 28.87 4.45 5.90
N ASP A 99 28.80 5.58 5.17
CA ASP A 99 29.48 5.76 3.89
C ASP A 99 29.20 4.59 2.93
N ILE A 100 27.92 4.22 2.77
CA ILE A 100 27.48 3.15 1.88
C ILE A 100 26.83 3.76 0.64
N ARG A 101 27.38 3.45 -0.53
CA ARG A 101 26.81 3.90 -1.80
C ARG A 101 25.44 3.27 -2.03
N LEU A 102 24.41 4.10 -2.13
CA LEU A 102 23.04 3.68 -2.40
C LEU A 102 22.74 3.65 -3.90
N GLU A 103 22.29 2.50 -4.40
CA GLU A 103 21.71 2.35 -5.73
C GLU A 103 20.25 1.94 -5.59
N ALA A 104 19.34 2.90 -5.80
CA ALA A 104 17.92 2.70 -5.56
C ALA A 104 17.12 2.52 -6.85
N PHE A 105 16.47 1.36 -7.02
CA PHE A 105 15.46 1.09 -8.05
C PHE A 105 15.86 1.56 -9.46
N LYS A 106 17.10 1.26 -9.87
CA LYS A 106 17.62 1.59 -11.20
C LYS A 106 16.73 0.95 -12.29
N ASP A 107 16.40 1.73 -13.31
CA ASP A 107 15.55 1.33 -14.45
C ASP A 107 14.12 0.89 -14.07
N ASP A 108 13.64 1.33 -12.90
CA ASP A 108 12.29 1.04 -12.41
C ASP A 108 11.28 2.10 -12.88
N LYS A 109 10.44 1.73 -13.86
CA LYS A 109 9.42 2.62 -14.45
C LYS A 109 8.47 3.25 -13.43
N ASP A 110 8.04 2.51 -12.41
CA ASP A 110 7.08 3.01 -11.41
C ASP A 110 7.73 4.08 -10.53
N TYR A 111 9.01 3.86 -10.21
CA TYR A 111 9.80 4.81 -9.44
C TYR A 111 10.11 6.06 -10.23
N ASP A 112 10.58 5.93 -11.48
CA ASP A 112 10.86 7.05 -12.37
C ASP A 112 9.62 7.91 -12.63
N GLN A 113 8.47 7.28 -12.85
CA GLN A 113 7.20 7.99 -13.01
C GLN A 113 6.83 8.77 -11.75
N TYR A 114 7.04 8.20 -10.56
CA TYR A 114 6.78 8.88 -9.30
C TYR A 114 7.72 10.08 -9.10
N LEU A 115 9.01 9.91 -9.39
CA LEU A 115 9.99 10.99 -9.30
C LEU A 115 9.62 12.15 -10.24
N ALA A 116 9.31 11.84 -11.51
CA ALA A 116 8.90 12.83 -12.50
C ALA A 116 7.61 13.55 -12.10
N ALA A 117 6.60 12.83 -11.60
CA ALA A 117 5.33 13.40 -11.17
C ALA A 117 5.46 14.35 -9.98
N ASN A 118 6.49 14.17 -9.14
CA ASN A 118 6.75 15.02 -7.97
C ASN A 118 7.88 16.03 -8.20
N GLY A 119 8.42 16.13 -9.43
CA GLY A 119 9.55 17.02 -9.74
C GLY A 119 10.83 16.68 -8.99
N ILE A 120 10.96 15.43 -8.50
CA ILE A 120 12.14 14.98 -7.77
C ILE A 120 13.18 14.54 -8.80
N PRO A 121 14.41 15.10 -8.76
CA PRO A 121 15.46 14.64 -9.65
C PRO A 121 15.74 13.18 -9.35
N SER A 122 15.78 12.35 -10.41
CA SER A 122 16.28 10.99 -10.26
C SER A 122 17.71 11.07 -9.70
N PRO A 123 18.11 10.18 -8.77
CA PRO A 123 19.49 10.05 -8.34
C PRO A 123 20.32 9.67 -9.57
N ARG A 124 20.73 10.67 -10.34
CA ARG A 124 21.60 10.48 -11.49
C ARG A 124 22.89 9.95 -10.93
N GLU A 125 23.31 8.77 -11.38
CA GLU A 125 24.67 8.33 -11.21
C GLU A 125 25.56 9.50 -11.69
N ASN A 126 26.26 10.14 -10.75
CA ASN A 126 27.45 10.89 -11.10
C ASN A 126 28.43 9.83 -11.61
N VAL A 127 28.34 9.51 -12.90
CA VAL A 127 29.27 8.62 -13.57
C VAL A 127 30.58 9.39 -13.66
N SER A 128 31.37 9.36 -12.58
CA SER A 128 32.78 9.68 -12.68
C SER A 128 33.42 8.53 -13.47
N CYS A 129 33.80 8.79 -14.72
CA CYS A 129 34.67 7.90 -15.51
C CYS A 129 36.12 7.91 -14.98
N VAL A 130 36.28 7.91 -13.66
CA VAL A 130 37.55 7.76 -12.96
C VAL A 130 37.51 6.38 -12.33
N TRP A 131 38.51 5.55 -12.62
CA TRP A 131 38.72 4.28 -11.93
C TRP A 131 39.15 4.56 -10.48
N GLU A 132 38.21 4.97 -9.65
CA GLU A 132 38.41 5.08 -8.21
C GLU A 132 38.10 3.74 -7.55
N GLN A 133 39.03 3.25 -6.73
CA GLN A 133 38.77 2.13 -5.83
C GLN A 133 37.71 2.57 -4.82
N ILE A 134 36.51 2.01 -4.97
CA ILE A 134 35.40 2.25 -4.05
C ILE A 134 35.68 1.40 -2.80
N HIS A 135 36.11 2.05 -1.72
CA HIS A 135 36.32 1.39 -0.43
C HIS A 135 35.01 1.24 0.37
N SER A 136 33.96 1.94 -0.07
CA SER A 136 32.64 1.93 0.54
C SER A 136 31.80 0.74 0.10
N GLY A 137 31.01 0.22 1.05
CA GLY A 137 29.99 -0.79 0.76
C GLY A 137 28.96 -0.25 -0.23
N LYS A 138 28.31 -1.14 -0.98
CA LYS A 138 27.25 -0.80 -1.93
C LYS A 138 25.95 -1.45 -1.51
N LEU A 139 24.89 -0.64 -1.36
CA LEU A 139 23.53 -1.10 -1.06
C LEU A 139 22.65 -0.92 -2.29
N LYS A 140 22.20 -2.06 -2.85
CA LYS A 140 21.33 -2.09 -4.01
C LYS A 140 19.89 -2.38 -3.59
N LEU A 141 18.97 -1.49 -3.91
CA LEU A 141 17.53 -1.69 -3.70
C LEU A 141 16.86 -2.07 -5.01
N GLU A 142 16.18 -3.20 -5.02
CA GLU A 142 15.49 -3.73 -6.21
C GLU A 142 14.12 -4.30 -5.85
N ALA A 143 13.15 -4.11 -6.74
CA ALA A 143 11.85 -4.77 -6.64
C ALA A 143 11.87 -6.08 -7.44
N ARG A 144 12.02 -7.22 -6.75
CA ARG A 144 12.04 -8.54 -7.42
C ARG A 144 10.70 -8.93 -8.03
N THR A 145 9.62 -8.75 -7.28
CA THR A 145 8.26 -9.06 -7.71
C THR A 145 7.35 -7.90 -7.33
N LYS A 146 6.58 -7.42 -8.30
CA LYS A 146 5.61 -6.34 -8.09
C LYS A 146 4.19 -6.88 -8.24
N SER A 147 3.36 -6.59 -7.25
CA SER A 147 1.92 -6.76 -7.33
C SER A 147 1.29 -5.38 -7.37
N TYR A 148 0.57 -5.09 -8.45
CA TYR A 148 -0.12 -3.82 -8.61
C TYR A 148 -1.40 -3.81 -7.78
N ILE A 149 -1.72 -2.63 -7.27
CA ILE A 149 -2.94 -2.41 -6.50
C ILE A 149 -4.11 -2.40 -7.46
N THR A 150 -5.20 -3.08 -7.10
CA THR A 150 -6.46 -3.04 -7.83
C THR A 150 -6.97 -1.60 -7.88
N PRO A 151 -7.25 -1.05 -9.08
CA PRO A 151 -7.86 0.27 -9.20
C PRO A 151 -9.18 0.34 -8.41
N PRO A 152 -9.48 1.47 -7.75
CA PRO A 152 -10.72 1.59 -6.98
C PRO A 152 -11.93 1.50 -7.92
N SER A 153 -12.89 0.66 -7.55
CA SER A 153 -14.16 0.57 -8.25
C SER A 153 -14.94 1.88 -8.18
N PRO A 154 -15.70 2.25 -9.24
CA PRO A 154 -16.67 3.33 -9.17
C PRO A 154 -17.63 3.11 -8.00
N THR A 155 -18.00 4.17 -7.30
CA THR A 155 -18.95 4.11 -6.17
C THR A 155 -20.33 4.65 -6.53
N LYS A 156 -20.53 5.07 -7.78
CA LYS A 156 -21.75 5.69 -8.30
C LYS A 156 -22.04 5.18 -9.71
N GLY A 157 -23.30 5.27 -10.13
CA GLY A 157 -23.77 4.96 -11.49
C GLY A 157 -24.84 3.89 -11.50
N ASP A 158 -25.53 3.78 -12.64
CA ASP A 158 -26.77 3.01 -12.81
C ASP A 158 -26.66 1.56 -12.31
N ILE A 159 -25.51 0.92 -12.51
CA ILE A 159 -25.25 -0.46 -12.06
C ILE A 159 -25.31 -0.56 -10.53
N TRP A 160 -24.61 0.34 -9.83
CA TRP A 160 -24.58 0.37 -8.37
C TRP A 160 -25.90 0.87 -7.78
N ASP A 161 -26.55 1.82 -8.45
CA ASP A 161 -27.85 2.34 -8.02
C ASP A 161 -28.95 1.27 -8.15
N THR A 162 -28.92 0.49 -9.24
CA THR A 162 -29.83 -0.65 -9.44
C THR A 162 -29.57 -1.75 -8.40
N PHE A 163 -28.30 -2.11 -8.18
CA PHE A 163 -27.92 -3.11 -7.18
C PHE A 163 -28.35 -2.68 -5.77
N ALA A 164 -27.99 -1.46 -5.36
CA ALA A 164 -28.32 -0.93 -4.04
C ALA A 164 -29.84 -0.77 -3.88
N GLY A 165 -30.54 -0.30 -4.91
CA GLY A 165 -32.01 -0.18 -4.93
C GLY A 165 -32.70 -1.53 -4.76
N THR A 166 -32.22 -2.57 -5.44
CA THR A 166 -32.75 -3.94 -5.32
C THR A 166 -32.57 -4.48 -3.90
N VAL A 167 -31.37 -4.34 -3.33
CA VAL A 167 -31.09 -4.77 -1.95
C VAL A 167 -31.99 -4.02 -0.96
N ARG A 168 -32.12 -2.70 -1.10
CA ARG A 168 -33.02 -1.90 -0.24
C ARG A 168 -34.46 -2.36 -0.35
N HIS A 169 -34.94 -2.64 -1.56
CA HIS A 169 -36.30 -3.12 -1.78
C HIS A 169 -36.54 -4.49 -1.12
N THR A 170 -35.66 -5.46 -1.35
CA THR A 170 -35.80 -6.82 -0.77
C THR A 170 -35.81 -6.81 0.75
N TYR A 171 -34.97 -5.96 1.37
CA TYR A 171 -34.83 -5.90 2.82
C TYR A 171 -35.69 -4.84 3.51
N ALA A 172 -36.54 -4.11 2.77
CA ALA A 172 -37.35 -3.00 3.28
C ALA A 172 -38.22 -3.37 4.49
N HIS A 173 -38.64 -4.64 4.59
CA HIS A 173 -39.41 -5.16 5.71
C HIS A 173 -38.62 -5.27 7.03
N LYS A 174 -37.28 -5.27 6.98
CA LYS A 174 -36.42 -5.41 8.17
C LYS A 174 -36.01 -4.09 8.80
N ALA A 175 -35.92 -3.01 8.02
CA ALA A 175 -35.52 -1.70 8.50
C ALA A 175 -36.02 -0.59 7.57
N SER A 176 -36.40 0.55 8.15
CA SER A 176 -36.82 1.75 7.42
C SER A 176 -35.68 2.47 6.70
N ASN A 177 -34.42 2.26 7.14
CA ASN A 177 -33.24 2.82 6.51
C ASN A 177 -32.17 1.74 6.32
N ILE A 178 -31.88 1.41 5.07
CA ILE A 178 -30.93 0.37 4.67
C ILE A 178 -29.81 1.02 3.89
N VAL A 179 -28.60 0.96 4.45
CA VAL A 179 -27.38 1.46 3.81
C VAL A 179 -26.66 0.28 3.18
N VAL A 180 -26.47 0.33 1.87
CA VAL A 180 -25.65 -0.63 1.13
C VAL A 180 -24.26 -0.04 1.02
N ALA A 181 -23.27 -0.75 1.53
CA ALA A 181 -21.87 -0.35 1.50
C ALA A 181 -21.02 -1.49 0.93
N PRO A 182 -19.97 -1.18 0.15
CA PRO A 182 -19.03 -2.20 -0.29
C PRO A 182 -18.26 -2.75 0.92
N GLY A 183 -18.05 -4.07 0.92
CA GLY A 183 -17.14 -4.72 1.85
C GLY A 183 -15.80 -4.95 1.18
N ALA A 184 -14.70 -4.59 1.84
CA ALA A 184 -13.36 -4.94 1.39
C ALA A 184 -12.92 -6.22 2.12
N MET A 185 -12.66 -7.28 1.35
CA MET A 185 -12.07 -8.51 1.89
C MET A 185 -10.56 -8.50 1.63
N THR A 186 -9.75 -8.91 2.61
CA THR A 186 -8.32 -9.10 2.38
C THR A 186 -8.05 -10.40 1.63
N GLY A 187 -7.12 -10.37 0.69
CA GLY A 187 -6.50 -11.59 0.14
C GLY A 187 -7.10 -12.15 -1.15
N ASN A 188 -7.92 -11.38 -1.88
CA ASN A 188 -8.41 -11.81 -3.19
C ASN A 188 -7.39 -11.48 -4.30
N ILE A 189 -6.72 -12.50 -4.84
CA ILE A 189 -5.71 -12.37 -5.92
C ILE A 189 -6.37 -12.49 -7.30
N ASP A 190 -7.57 -13.09 -7.37
CA ASP A 190 -8.28 -13.38 -8.62
C ASP A 190 -8.71 -12.09 -9.35
N THR A 191 -8.84 -10.98 -8.63
CA THR A 191 -9.23 -9.66 -9.18
C THR A 191 -8.34 -9.23 -10.35
N SER A 192 -7.05 -9.60 -10.34
CA SER A 192 -6.11 -9.31 -11.42
C SER A 192 -6.56 -9.84 -12.79
N HIS A 193 -7.26 -10.98 -12.84
CA HIS A 193 -7.76 -11.60 -14.06
C HIS A 193 -9.00 -10.90 -14.64
N TYR A 194 -9.68 -10.07 -13.84
CA TYR A 194 -10.91 -9.38 -14.24
C TYR A 194 -10.68 -7.91 -14.61
N LEU A 195 -9.51 -7.33 -14.30
CA LEU A 195 -9.22 -5.91 -14.51
C LEU A 195 -9.45 -5.43 -15.95
N ASN A 196 -9.20 -6.30 -16.95
CA ASN A 196 -9.43 -5.96 -18.37
C ASN A 196 -10.89 -6.19 -18.82
N LYS A 197 -11.74 -6.78 -17.99
CA LYS A 197 -13.13 -7.15 -18.35
C LYS A 197 -14.14 -6.14 -17.85
N SER A 198 -13.92 -5.54 -16.69
CA SER A 198 -14.85 -4.59 -16.09
C SER A 198 -14.12 -3.64 -15.15
N ARG A 199 -14.65 -2.42 -15.00
CA ARG A 199 -14.25 -1.50 -13.94
C ARG A 199 -15.06 -1.66 -12.65
N HIS A 200 -16.07 -2.52 -12.65
CA HIS A 200 -16.97 -2.75 -11.51
C HIS A 200 -16.58 -4.07 -10.80
N ILE A 201 -15.46 -4.06 -10.09
CA ILE A 201 -14.92 -5.24 -9.39
C ILE A 201 -14.69 -4.92 -7.92
N ILE A 202 -15.26 -5.72 -7.03
CA ILE A 202 -15.11 -5.60 -5.57
C ILE A 202 -14.02 -6.55 -5.09
#